data_AF-A0A849Z5S1-F1
#
_entry.id   AF-A0A849Z5S1-F1
#
_cell.length_a   1.000
_cell.length_b   1.000
_cell.length_c   1.000
_cell.angle_alpha   90.00
_cell.angle_beta   90.00
_cell.angle_gamma   90.00
#
_symmetry.space_group_name_H-M   'P 1'
#
loop_
_entity.id
_entity.type
_entity.pdbx_description
1 polymer ?
#
loop_
_entity_poly.entity_id
_entity_poly.type
_entity_poly.pdbx_seq_one_letter_code
_entity_poly.pdbx_strand_id
1 'polypeptide(L)'
;MTLDLHPHLASHVRRHARRIYRIACGFGRERDADDILQTLYARWWRRMNEEPGWSPPETNVELYVCVRRVTIDFVAKEQRERARAQQGADEKAPSDSPEETLYAFERLNWILSRLPPQLAEVLVVSLSAGRGDDASAARELGITSSAFTARLFKARRAAEELARFYELLPLEQANLMAELRFGGKTRAQIASDLGMVLGDLMSRWQEAVLALEKHGRVAS
;
A
#
# COMPACT_ATOMS: atom_id res chain seq x y z
N MET A 1 21.32 1.28 -33.64
CA MET A 1 20.77 0.40 -32.59
C MET A 1 19.32 0.78 -32.38
N THR A 2 18.41 0.04 -33.01
CA THR A 2 16.99 0.09 -32.64
C THR A 2 16.90 -0.54 -31.25
N LEU A 3 16.52 0.25 -30.27
CA LEU A 3 16.07 -0.26 -28.97
C LEU A 3 14.79 -1.05 -29.27
N ASP A 4 14.92 -2.36 -29.49
CA ASP A 4 13.79 -3.26 -29.43
C ASP A 4 13.32 -3.23 -27.97
N LEU A 5 12.43 -2.27 -27.68
CA LEU A 5 11.70 -2.19 -26.43
C LEU A 5 11.12 -3.58 -26.20
N HIS A 6 11.61 -4.25 -25.15
CA HIS A 6 11.10 -5.52 -24.68
C HIS A 6 9.57 -5.48 -24.80
N PRO A 7 8.95 -6.28 -25.69
CA PRO A 7 7.60 -6.02 -26.17
C PRO A 7 6.56 -5.99 -25.03
N HIS A 8 6.86 -6.73 -23.96
CA HIS A 8 6.09 -6.72 -22.72
C HIS A 8 6.08 -5.34 -22.02
N LEU A 9 7.24 -4.66 -21.91
CA LEU A 9 7.30 -3.32 -21.30
C LEU A 9 6.57 -2.29 -22.15
N ALA A 10 6.70 -2.34 -23.48
CA ALA A 10 5.97 -1.46 -24.38
C ALA A 10 4.45 -1.64 -24.26
N SER A 11 3.99 -2.89 -24.17
CA SER A 11 2.57 -3.21 -23.92
C SER A 11 2.12 -2.67 -22.55
N HIS A 12 2.94 -2.85 -21.52
CA HIS A 12 2.64 -2.37 -20.18
C HIS A 12 2.52 -0.85 -20.12
N VAL A 13 3.45 -0.11 -20.76
CA VAL A 13 3.40 1.36 -20.86
C VAL A 13 2.08 1.80 -21.48
N ARG A 14 1.67 1.22 -22.62
CA ARG A 14 0.42 1.58 -23.29
C ARG A 14 -0.81 1.35 -22.41
N ARG A 15 -0.81 0.27 -21.63
CA ARG A 15 -1.94 -0.10 -20.76
C ARG A 15 -2.02 0.75 -19.50
N HIS A 16 -0.88 1.01 -18.85
CA HIS A 16 -0.85 1.47 -17.46
C HIS A 16 -0.23 2.86 -17.24
N ALA A 17 0.50 3.43 -18.20
CA ALA A 17 1.23 4.68 -17.98
C ALA A 17 0.34 5.84 -17.48
N ARG A 18 -0.86 6.01 -18.07
CA ARG A 18 -1.80 7.05 -17.62
C ARG A 18 -2.26 6.85 -16.18
N ARG A 19 -2.48 5.60 -15.76
CA ARG A 19 -2.90 5.28 -14.40
C ARG A 19 -1.76 5.53 -13.41
N ILE A 20 -0.56 5.02 -13.72
CA ILE A 20 0.64 5.22 -12.90
C ILE A 20 0.93 6.72 -12.73
N TYR A 21 0.80 7.51 -13.81
CA TYR A 21 0.94 8.96 -13.76
C TYR A 21 -0.08 9.60 -12.79
N ARG A 22 -1.37 9.23 -12.88
CA ARG A 22 -2.40 9.74 -11.94
C ARG A 22 -2.08 9.40 -10.49
N ILE A 23 -1.66 8.15 -10.23
CA ILE A 23 -1.22 7.72 -8.90
C ILE A 23 -0.07 8.61 -8.43
N ALA A 24 0.92 8.86 -9.29
CA ALA A 24 2.09 9.68 -8.95
C ALA A 24 1.70 11.13 -8.64
N CYS A 25 0.80 11.73 -9.43
CA CYS A 25 0.22 13.04 -9.14
C CYS A 25 -0.48 13.08 -7.78
N GLY A 26 -1.15 11.99 -7.38
CA GLY A 26 -1.82 11.89 -6.08
C GLY A 26 -0.88 11.93 -4.87
N PHE A 27 0.41 11.65 -5.05
CA PHE A 27 1.40 11.63 -3.97
C PHE A 27 2.22 12.91 -3.81
N GLY A 28 2.20 13.84 -4.76
CA GLY A 28 3.14 14.95 -4.78
C GLY A 28 2.76 16.09 -5.71
N ARG A 29 3.76 16.83 -6.19
CA ARG A 29 3.55 17.88 -7.20
C ARG A 29 3.41 17.21 -8.55
N GLU A 30 2.50 17.70 -9.38
CA GLU A 30 2.29 17.17 -10.74
C GLU A 30 3.60 17.11 -11.55
N ARG A 31 4.49 18.08 -11.36
CA ARG A 31 5.81 18.12 -12.03
C ARG A 31 6.73 16.94 -11.69
N ASP A 32 6.54 16.30 -10.53
CA ASP A 32 7.38 15.17 -10.08
C ASP A 32 6.85 13.83 -10.65
N ALA A 33 5.62 13.82 -11.20
CA ALA A 33 4.95 12.61 -11.67
C ALA A 33 5.66 11.97 -12.87
N ASP A 34 6.18 12.78 -13.81
CA ASP A 34 6.96 12.30 -14.94
C ASP A 34 8.27 11.65 -14.49
N ASP A 35 8.98 12.25 -13.53
CA ASP A 35 10.22 11.72 -12.97
C ASP A 35 9.98 10.39 -12.25
N ILE A 36 8.89 10.29 -11.49
CA ILE A 36 8.47 9.06 -10.82
C ILE A 36 8.16 7.97 -11.86
N LEU A 37 7.38 8.30 -12.90
CA LEU A 37 7.01 7.38 -13.97
C LEU A 37 8.25 6.85 -14.71
N GLN A 38 9.16 7.75 -15.10
CA GLN A 38 10.41 7.41 -15.78
C GLN A 38 11.30 6.54 -14.90
N THR A 39 11.49 6.92 -13.63
CA THR A 39 12.28 6.16 -12.67
C THR A 39 11.72 4.75 -12.47
N LEU A 40 10.40 4.62 -12.38
CA LEU A 40 9.73 3.34 -12.21
C LEU A 40 9.96 2.42 -13.41
N TYR A 41 9.70 2.92 -14.63
CA TYR A 41 9.92 2.14 -15.85
C TYR A 41 11.39 1.79 -16.09
N ALA A 42 12.33 2.68 -15.74
CA ALA A 42 13.75 2.40 -15.80
C ALA A 42 14.16 1.27 -14.83
N ARG A 43 13.60 1.25 -13.61
CA ARG A 43 13.84 0.18 -12.62
C ARG A 43 13.28 -1.16 -13.12
N TRP A 44 12.07 -1.17 -13.65
CA TRP A 44 11.46 -2.39 -14.20
C TRP A 44 12.22 -2.92 -15.41
N TRP A 45 12.66 -2.05 -16.32
CA TRP A 45 13.51 -2.46 -17.45
C TRP A 45 14.79 -3.17 -16.99
N ARG A 46 15.51 -2.60 -16.02
CA ARG A 46 16.73 -3.22 -15.48
C ARG A 46 16.44 -4.58 -14.86
N ARG A 47 15.40 -4.65 -14.01
CA ARG A 47 15.02 -5.90 -13.35
C ARG A 47 14.62 -6.99 -14.33
N MET A 48 13.91 -6.67 -15.41
CA MET A 48 13.58 -7.63 -16.47
C MET A 48 14.82 -8.20 -17.16
N ASN A 49 15.89 -7.42 -17.29
CA ASN A 49 17.15 -7.90 -17.88
C ASN A 49 17.98 -8.73 -16.90
N GLU A 50 17.88 -8.45 -15.59
CA GLU A 50 18.61 -9.15 -14.53
C GLU A 50 17.93 -10.45 -14.09
N GLU A 51 16.59 -10.49 -14.10
CA GLU A 51 15.77 -11.62 -13.62
C GLU A 51 14.89 -12.17 -14.78
N PRO A 52 15.36 -13.18 -15.53
CA PRO A 52 14.57 -13.81 -16.59
C PRO A 52 13.24 -14.35 -16.06
N GLY A 53 12.14 -13.94 -16.70
CA GLY A 53 10.78 -14.32 -16.30
C GLY A 53 10.10 -13.35 -15.33
N TRP A 54 10.81 -12.33 -14.82
CA TRP A 54 10.17 -11.26 -14.06
C TRP A 54 9.30 -10.38 -14.98
N SER A 55 8.11 -10.01 -14.51
CA SER A 55 7.19 -9.12 -15.21
C SER A 55 6.78 -7.92 -14.34
N PRO A 56 6.52 -6.75 -14.96
CA PRO A 56 5.97 -5.61 -14.24
C PRO A 56 4.61 -5.94 -13.59
N PRO A 57 4.26 -5.24 -12.49
CA PRO A 57 2.98 -5.48 -11.81
C PRO A 57 1.77 -5.03 -12.62
N GLU A 58 0.70 -5.81 -12.63
CA GLU A 58 -0.46 -5.57 -13.50
C GLU A 58 -1.70 -5.06 -12.73
N THR A 59 -1.76 -5.30 -11.41
CA THR A 59 -2.93 -4.90 -10.62
C THR A 59 -2.82 -3.47 -10.11
N ASN A 60 -3.96 -2.82 -9.88
CA ASN A 60 -4.02 -1.44 -9.36
C ASN A 60 -3.28 -1.29 -8.03
N VAL A 61 -3.41 -2.29 -7.15
CA VAL A 61 -2.76 -2.29 -5.84
C VAL A 61 -1.24 -2.36 -5.98
N GLU A 62 -0.72 -3.26 -6.81
CA GLU A 62 0.72 -3.38 -7.02
C GLU A 62 1.32 -2.15 -7.69
N LEU A 63 0.62 -1.58 -8.69
CA LEU A 63 1.02 -0.34 -9.34
C LEU A 63 1.08 0.81 -8.32
N TYR A 64 0.08 0.93 -7.45
CA TYR A 64 0.05 1.95 -6.40
C TYR A 64 1.23 1.81 -5.44
N VAL A 65 1.52 0.60 -4.97
CA VAL A 65 2.66 0.31 -4.10
C VAL A 65 3.98 0.68 -4.77
N CYS A 66 4.14 0.34 -6.05
CA CYS A 66 5.33 0.65 -6.83
C CYS A 66 5.55 2.16 -6.98
N VAL A 67 4.51 2.91 -7.33
CA VAL A 67 4.57 4.37 -7.44
C VAL A 67 4.93 5.00 -6.10
N ARG A 68 4.20 4.63 -5.04
CA ARG A 68 4.42 5.17 -3.69
C ARG A 68 5.87 4.99 -3.23
N ARG A 69 6.47 3.82 -3.49
CA ARG A 69 7.86 3.53 -3.12
C ARG A 69 8.85 4.45 -3.84
N VAL A 70 8.65 4.67 -5.14
CA VAL A 70 9.51 5.59 -5.91
C VAL A 70 9.32 7.03 -5.43
N THR A 71 8.09 7.46 -5.13
CA THR A 71 7.82 8.79 -4.56
C THR A 71 8.54 8.99 -3.23
N ILE A 72 8.51 7.99 -2.33
CA ILE A 72 9.23 8.04 -1.06
C ILE A 72 10.75 8.19 -1.28
N ASP A 73 11.33 7.37 -2.17
CA ASP A 73 12.75 7.46 -2.50
C ASP A 73 13.11 8.87 -3.01
N PHE A 74 12.22 9.48 -3.80
CA PHE A 74 12.38 10.82 -4.33
C PHE A 74 12.33 11.89 -3.24
N VAL A 75 11.32 11.84 -2.36
CA VAL A 75 11.18 12.76 -1.22
C VAL A 75 12.38 12.63 -0.27
N ALA A 76 12.80 11.40 0.06
CA ALA A 76 13.95 11.14 0.91
C ALA A 76 15.27 11.60 0.27
N LYS A 77 15.39 11.54 -1.06
CA LYS A 77 16.53 12.10 -1.79
C LYS A 77 16.52 13.63 -1.71
N GLU A 78 15.38 14.27 -2.00
CA GLU A 78 15.25 15.73 -1.94
C GLU A 78 15.52 16.27 -0.55
N GLN A 79 15.00 15.63 0.51
CA GLN A 79 15.28 15.99 1.89
C GLN A 79 16.78 15.91 2.21
N ARG A 80 17.48 14.86 1.77
CA ARG A 80 18.94 14.74 1.95
C ARG A 80 19.71 15.80 1.18
N GLU A 81 19.28 16.14 -0.04
CA GLU A 81 19.89 17.21 -0.83
C GLU A 81 19.68 18.59 -0.20
N ARG A 82 18.47 18.86 0.32
CA ARG A 82 18.19 20.08 1.10
C ARG A 82 19.00 20.13 2.38
N ALA A 83 19.09 19.03 3.12
CA ALA A 83 19.92 18.95 4.33
C ALA A 83 21.40 19.19 4.03
N ARG A 84 21.94 18.68 2.91
CA ARG A 84 23.31 18.99 2.48
C ARG A 84 23.49 20.46 2.08
N ALA A 85 22.49 21.05 1.43
CA ALA A 85 22.51 22.48 1.09
C ALA A 85 22.41 23.37 2.35
N GLN A 86 21.62 22.92 3.36
CA GLN A 86 21.45 23.56 4.66
C GLN A 86 22.60 23.28 5.63
N GLN A 87 23.43 22.26 5.42
CA GLN A 87 24.68 22.11 6.18
C GLN A 87 25.69 23.24 5.89
N GLY A 88 25.40 24.15 4.95
CA GLY A 88 26.05 25.46 4.82
C GLY A 88 25.31 26.65 5.46
N ALA A 89 24.09 26.45 5.98
CA ALA A 89 23.24 27.47 6.60
C ALA A 89 22.40 26.83 7.74
N ASP A 90 22.89 27.01 8.96
CA ASP A 90 22.41 26.40 10.21
C ASP A 90 20.91 26.70 10.47
N GLU A 91 20.02 25.82 10.03
CA GLU A 91 18.59 25.86 10.41
C GLU A 91 17.98 24.46 10.45
N LYS A 92 17.49 24.06 11.63
CA LYS A 92 16.84 22.76 11.87
C LYS A 92 15.49 22.69 11.17
N ALA A 93 15.42 21.96 10.05
CA ALA A 93 14.15 21.54 9.49
C ALA A 93 13.53 20.38 10.31
N PRO A 94 12.19 20.33 10.44
CA PRO A 94 11.50 19.18 11.02
C PRO A 94 11.64 18.00 10.05
N SER A 95 12.36 16.97 10.49
CA SER A 95 12.59 15.75 9.73
C SER A 95 11.56 14.71 10.18
N ASP A 96 10.52 14.48 9.38
CA ASP A 96 9.92 13.13 9.35
C ASP A 96 11.07 12.19 8.99
N SER A 97 11.44 11.28 9.90
CA SER A 97 12.62 10.47 9.66
C SER A 97 12.37 9.55 8.45
N PRO A 98 13.38 9.25 7.62
CA PRO A 98 13.23 8.26 6.55
C PRO A 98 12.70 6.91 7.06
N GLU A 99 12.99 6.58 8.32
CA GLU A 99 12.53 5.38 9.02
C GLU A 99 11.02 5.41 9.27
N GLU A 100 10.44 6.55 9.67
CA GLU A 100 8.99 6.71 9.83
C GLU A 100 8.25 6.54 8.49
N THR A 101 8.86 7.02 7.40
CA THR A 101 8.28 6.90 6.06
C THR A 101 8.31 5.44 5.56
N LEU A 102 9.38 4.70 5.84
CA LEU A 102 9.50 3.26 5.56
C LEU A 102 8.51 2.45 6.41
N TYR A 103 8.40 2.73 7.70
CA TYR A 103 7.44 2.08 8.59
C TYR A 103 5.99 2.29 8.12
N ALA A 104 5.64 3.51 7.70
CA ALA A 104 4.34 3.80 7.10
C ALA A 104 4.10 3.03 5.79
N PHE A 105 5.16 2.70 5.04
CA PHE A 105 5.08 1.86 3.84
C PHE A 105 4.83 0.40 4.15
N GLU A 106 5.60 -0.18 5.06
CA GLU A 106 5.41 -1.56 5.49
C GLU A 106 4.01 -1.76 6.06
N ARG A 107 3.55 -0.82 6.90
CA ARG A 107 2.19 -0.80 7.44
C ARG A 107 1.13 -0.76 6.34
N LEU A 108 1.24 0.16 5.37
CA LEU A 108 0.24 0.27 4.31
C LEU A 108 0.22 -0.96 3.40
N ASN A 109 1.39 -1.49 3.04
CA ASN A 109 1.50 -2.71 2.24
C ASN A 109 0.92 -3.92 2.98
N TRP A 110 1.18 -4.02 4.29
CA TRP A 110 0.57 -5.01 5.15
C TRP A 110 -0.95 -4.86 5.14
N ILE A 111 -1.50 -3.68 5.38
CA ILE A 111 -2.96 -3.45 5.35
C ILE A 111 -3.56 -3.85 4.00
N LEU A 112 -3.02 -3.35 2.88
CA LEU A 112 -3.57 -3.60 1.54
C LEU A 112 -3.55 -5.08 1.16
N SER A 113 -2.54 -5.84 1.60
CA SER A 113 -2.44 -7.27 1.31
C SER A 113 -3.35 -8.16 2.15
N ARG A 114 -3.94 -7.64 3.24
CA ARG A 114 -4.91 -8.38 4.08
C ARG A 114 -6.35 -7.92 3.89
N LEU A 115 -6.57 -6.81 3.19
CA LEU A 115 -7.92 -6.39 2.84
C LEU A 115 -8.53 -7.35 1.80
N PRO A 116 -9.85 -7.60 1.86
CA PRO A 116 -10.56 -8.25 0.77
C PRO A 116 -10.28 -7.51 -0.55
N PRO A 117 -10.03 -8.21 -1.67
CA PRO A 117 -9.55 -7.58 -2.92
C PRO A 117 -10.41 -6.41 -3.39
N GLN A 118 -11.73 -6.52 -3.28
CA GLN A 118 -12.67 -5.48 -3.71
C GLN A 118 -12.62 -4.23 -2.82
N LEU A 119 -12.24 -4.37 -1.55
CA LEU A 119 -12.06 -3.24 -0.63
C LEU A 119 -10.69 -2.58 -0.83
N ALA A 120 -9.63 -3.39 -1.01
CA ALA A 120 -8.30 -2.89 -1.33
C ALA A 120 -8.32 -2.06 -2.62
N GLU A 121 -9.01 -2.54 -3.66
CA GLU A 121 -9.11 -1.86 -4.95
C GLU A 121 -9.82 -0.51 -4.83
N VAL A 122 -10.97 -0.46 -4.14
CA VAL A 122 -11.71 0.78 -3.91
C VAL A 122 -10.88 1.78 -3.11
N LEU A 123 -10.14 1.32 -2.10
CA LEU A 123 -9.27 2.17 -1.30
C LEU A 123 -8.13 2.76 -2.15
N VAL A 124 -7.45 1.93 -2.94
CA VAL A 124 -6.37 2.37 -3.82
C VAL A 124 -6.85 3.35 -4.88
N VAL A 125 -7.98 3.07 -5.54
CA VAL A 125 -8.55 3.98 -6.54
C VAL A 125 -8.96 5.31 -5.89
N SER A 126 -9.56 5.30 -4.70
CA SER A 126 -9.88 6.53 -3.96
C SER A 126 -8.62 7.34 -3.63
N LEU A 127 -7.54 6.68 -3.17
CA LEU A 127 -6.28 7.36 -2.88
C LEU A 127 -5.64 7.96 -4.14
N SER A 128 -5.77 7.27 -5.28
CA SER A 128 -5.18 7.68 -6.56
C SER A 128 -5.95 8.81 -7.23
N ALA A 129 -7.28 8.86 -7.04
CA ALA A 129 -8.14 9.91 -7.57
C ALA A 129 -8.01 11.25 -6.80
N GLY A 130 -7.42 11.22 -5.60
CA GLY A 130 -7.35 12.40 -4.73
C GLY A 130 -8.68 12.73 -4.06
N ARG A 131 -8.75 13.87 -3.37
CA ARG A 131 -9.97 14.26 -2.64
C ARG A 131 -11.05 14.74 -3.61
N GLY A 132 -12.22 14.12 -3.57
CA GLY A 132 -13.45 14.65 -4.18
C GLY A 132 -13.83 14.09 -5.55
N ASP A 133 -13.07 13.14 -6.11
CA ASP A 133 -13.37 12.54 -7.42
C ASP A 133 -13.92 11.10 -7.34
N ASP A 134 -14.79 10.85 -6.35
CA ASP A 134 -15.43 9.55 -6.13
C ASP A 134 -16.25 9.08 -7.34
N ALA A 135 -16.80 10.00 -8.13
CA ALA A 135 -17.60 9.68 -9.32
C ALA A 135 -16.74 9.14 -10.48
N SER A 136 -15.55 9.70 -10.71
CA SER A 136 -14.60 9.15 -11.67
C SER A 136 -14.05 7.81 -11.20
N ALA A 137 -13.70 7.72 -9.91
CA ALA A 137 -13.28 6.47 -9.28
C ALA A 137 -14.33 5.35 -9.39
N ALA A 138 -15.61 5.67 -9.19
CA ALA A 138 -16.70 4.70 -9.37
C ALA A 138 -16.82 4.22 -10.82
N ARG A 139 -16.72 5.14 -11.80
CA ARG A 139 -16.72 4.79 -13.23
C ARG A 139 -15.55 3.91 -13.61
N GLU A 140 -14.36 4.18 -13.07
CA GLU A 140 -13.17 3.35 -13.29
C GLU A 140 -13.37 1.90 -12.83
N LEU A 141 -14.06 1.71 -11.71
CA LEU A 141 -14.37 0.39 -11.17
C LEU A 141 -15.63 -0.25 -11.76
N GLY A 142 -16.30 0.42 -12.71
CA GLY A 142 -17.54 -0.07 -13.31
C GLY A 142 -18.69 -0.23 -12.31
N ILE A 143 -18.74 0.59 -11.26
CA ILE A 143 -19.80 0.57 -10.24
C ILE A 143 -20.49 1.92 -10.11
N THR A 144 -21.65 1.94 -9.45
CA THR A 144 -22.36 3.19 -9.16
C THR A 144 -21.61 3.99 -8.09
N SER A 145 -21.75 5.33 -8.09
CA SER A 145 -21.15 6.17 -7.04
C SER A 145 -21.62 5.79 -5.64
N SER A 146 -22.90 5.41 -5.47
CA SER A 146 -23.42 4.94 -4.18
C SER A 146 -22.76 3.64 -3.70
N ALA A 147 -22.55 2.68 -4.61
CA ALA A 147 -21.84 1.44 -4.31
C ALA A 147 -20.37 1.71 -3.99
N PHE A 148 -19.74 2.63 -4.71
CA PHE A 148 -18.37 3.07 -4.44
C PHE A 148 -18.24 3.66 -3.04
N THR A 149 -19.05 4.66 -2.67
CA THR A 149 -19.02 5.28 -1.34
C THR A 149 -19.24 4.26 -0.22
N ALA A 150 -20.21 3.35 -0.38
CA ALA A 150 -20.47 2.29 0.59
C ALA A 150 -19.28 1.33 0.75
N ARG A 151 -18.64 0.93 -0.36
CA ARG A 151 -17.43 0.09 -0.33
C ARG A 151 -16.23 0.84 0.24
N LEU A 152 -16.07 2.12 -0.08
CA LEU A 152 -14.97 2.95 0.42
C LEU A 152 -15.07 3.13 1.93
N PHE A 153 -16.27 3.37 2.45
CA PHE A 153 -16.49 3.43 3.89
C PHE A 153 -16.11 2.10 4.58
N LYS A 154 -16.53 0.96 4.03
CA LYS A 154 -16.14 -0.36 4.52
C LYS A 154 -14.63 -0.59 4.44
N ALA A 155 -14.00 -0.20 3.34
CA ALA A 155 -12.56 -0.33 3.13
C ALA A 155 -11.77 0.52 4.14
N ARG A 156 -12.19 1.76 4.41
CA ARG A 156 -11.57 2.62 5.43
C ARG A 156 -11.70 2.04 6.83
N ARG A 157 -12.89 1.60 7.23
CA ARG A 157 -13.13 0.92 8.52
C ARG A 157 -12.25 -0.33 8.68
N ALA A 158 -12.16 -1.17 7.65
CA ALA A 158 -11.33 -2.36 7.68
C ALA A 158 -9.82 -2.02 7.73
N ALA A 159 -9.39 -0.99 6.99
CA ALA A 159 -8.02 -0.50 7.03
C ALA A 159 -7.63 0.07 8.40
N GLU A 160 -8.53 0.80 9.06
CA GLU A 160 -8.35 1.30 10.42
C GLU A 160 -8.22 0.15 11.44
N GLU A 161 -9.05 -0.89 11.33
CA GLU A 161 -8.97 -2.07 12.18
C GLU A 161 -7.64 -2.83 11.97
N LEU A 162 -7.23 -3.03 10.71
CA LEU A 162 -5.94 -3.64 10.37
C LEU A 162 -4.75 -2.79 10.88
N ALA A 163 -4.80 -1.47 10.73
CA ALA A 163 -3.79 -0.57 11.28
C ALA A 163 -3.65 -0.74 12.79
N ARG A 164 -4.78 -0.82 13.51
CA ARG A 164 -4.78 -1.09 14.95
C ARG A 164 -4.16 -2.43 15.30
N PHE A 165 -4.44 -3.50 14.55
CA PHE A 165 -3.80 -4.80 14.78
C PHE A 165 -2.29 -4.70 14.61
N TYR A 166 -1.83 -4.06 13.53
CA TYR A 166 -0.41 -3.89 13.23
C TYR A 166 0.33 -3.09 14.31
N GLU A 167 -0.31 -2.05 14.87
CA GLU A 167 0.32 -1.14 15.83
C GLU A 167 0.32 -1.66 17.26
N LEU A 168 -0.68 -2.45 17.65
CA LEU A 168 -0.92 -2.80 19.05
C LEU A 168 -0.61 -4.26 19.40
N LEU A 169 -0.42 -5.13 18.40
CA LEU A 169 -0.18 -6.55 18.61
C LEU A 169 1.20 -6.96 18.08
N PRO A 170 1.83 -7.99 18.68
CA PRO A 170 2.92 -8.71 18.04
C PRO A 170 2.51 -9.16 16.63
N LEU A 171 3.44 -9.10 15.67
CA LEU A 171 3.15 -9.33 14.25
C LEU A 171 2.45 -10.68 13.99
N GLU A 172 2.81 -11.74 14.73
CA GLU A 172 2.15 -13.04 14.64
C GLU A 172 0.67 -12.98 15.04
N GLN A 173 0.35 -12.28 16.13
CA GLN A 173 -1.03 -12.09 16.59
C GLN A 173 -1.79 -11.16 15.64
N ALA A 174 -1.15 -10.11 15.11
CA ALA A 174 -1.75 -9.23 14.11
C ALA A 174 -2.13 -9.99 12.83
N ASN A 175 -1.23 -10.86 12.32
CA ASN A 175 -1.49 -11.72 11.17
C ASN A 175 -2.64 -12.69 11.45
N LEU A 176 -2.66 -13.32 12.62
CA LEU A 176 -3.75 -14.21 13.04
C LEU A 176 -5.10 -13.47 13.06
N MET A 177 -5.14 -12.28 13.67
CA MET A 177 -6.35 -11.45 13.76
C MET A 177 -6.85 -11.03 12.36
N ALA A 178 -5.92 -10.65 11.47
CA ALA A 178 -6.24 -10.28 10.10
C ALA A 178 -6.82 -11.47 9.31
N GLU A 179 -6.22 -12.66 9.40
CA GLU A 179 -6.73 -13.88 8.74
C GLU A 179 -8.12 -14.28 9.26
N LEU A 180 -8.33 -14.24 10.57
CA LEU A 180 -9.63 -14.55 11.18
C LEU A 180 -10.73 -13.58 10.77
N ARG A 181 -10.40 -12.31 10.52
CA ARG A 181 -11.37 -11.26 10.18
C ARG A 181 -11.61 -11.13 8.68
N PHE A 182 -10.56 -11.23 7.87
CA PHE A 182 -10.57 -10.83 6.46
C PHE A 182 -10.09 -11.92 5.50
N GLY A 183 -9.46 -12.99 6.00
CA GLY A 183 -8.89 -14.07 5.16
C GLY A 183 -9.93 -14.97 4.50
N GLY A 184 -11.21 -14.88 4.90
CA GLY A 184 -12.30 -15.69 4.33
C GLY A 184 -12.24 -17.19 4.66
N LYS A 185 -11.21 -17.63 5.39
CA LYS A 185 -11.04 -19.00 5.87
C LYS A 185 -11.85 -19.25 7.13
N THR A 186 -12.28 -20.49 7.32
CA THR A 186 -12.87 -20.92 8.59
C THR A 186 -11.80 -21.05 9.66
N ARG A 187 -12.20 -20.95 10.94
CA ARG A 187 -11.27 -21.12 12.07
C ARG A 187 -10.56 -22.48 12.06
N ALA A 188 -11.27 -23.54 11.64
CA ALA A 188 -10.68 -24.88 11.52
C ALA A 188 -9.59 -24.95 10.44
N GLN A 189 -9.82 -24.29 9.29
CA GLN A 189 -8.82 -24.18 8.23
C GLN A 189 -7.60 -23.38 8.70
N ILE A 190 -7.81 -22.24 9.36
CA ILE A 190 -6.69 -21.44 9.90
C ILE A 190 -5.90 -22.23 10.94
N ALA A 191 -6.57 -22.96 11.84
CA ALA A 191 -5.90 -23.82 12.81
C ALA A 191 -5.05 -24.91 12.12
N SER A 192 -5.61 -25.55 11.09
CA SER A 192 -4.91 -26.55 10.28
C SER A 192 -3.70 -25.96 9.56
N ASP A 193 -3.84 -24.80 8.92
CA ASP A 193 -2.77 -24.13 8.19
C ASP A 193 -1.59 -23.75 9.10
N LEU A 194 -1.89 -23.41 10.35
CA LEU A 194 -0.90 -23.06 11.37
C LEU A 194 -0.38 -24.26 12.17
N GLY A 195 -0.85 -25.49 11.88
CA GLY A 195 -0.45 -26.69 12.59
C GLY A 195 -0.83 -26.69 14.07
N MET A 196 -1.94 -26.05 14.44
CA MET A 196 -2.38 -25.89 15.83
C MET A 196 -3.77 -26.50 16.08
N VAL A 197 -4.03 -26.85 17.34
CA VAL A 197 -5.37 -27.30 17.75
C VAL A 197 -6.31 -26.09 17.80
N LEU A 198 -7.59 -26.29 17.44
CA LEU A 198 -8.59 -25.22 17.44
C LEU A 198 -8.72 -24.50 18.79
N GLY A 199 -8.53 -25.23 19.91
CA GLY A 199 -8.51 -24.63 21.25
C GLY A 199 -7.39 -23.59 21.43
N ASP A 200 -6.18 -23.91 20.97
CA ASP A 200 -5.02 -23.01 21.07
C ASP A 200 -5.21 -21.76 20.20
N LEU A 201 -5.74 -21.93 18.99
CA LEU A 201 -6.12 -20.83 18.11
C LEU A 201 -7.08 -19.86 18.82
N MET A 202 -8.10 -20.41 19.49
CA MET A 202 -9.09 -19.61 20.21
C MET A 202 -8.50 -18.90 21.43
N SER A 203 -7.57 -19.54 22.16
CA SER A 203 -6.85 -18.88 23.27
C SER A 203 -6.04 -17.69 22.77
N ARG A 204 -5.23 -17.87 21.72
CA ARG A 204 -4.42 -16.80 21.11
C ARG A 204 -5.29 -15.65 20.61
N TRP A 205 -6.45 -15.97 20.02
CA TRP A 205 -7.42 -14.97 19.58
C TRP A 205 -7.99 -14.16 20.76
N GLN A 206 -8.37 -14.82 21.85
CA GLN A 206 -8.87 -14.14 23.06
C GLN A 206 -7.81 -13.24 23.69
N GLU A 207 -6.57 -13.70 23.78
CA GLU A 207 -5.43 -12.90 24.26
C GLU A 207 -5.23 -11.63 23.42
N ALA A 208 -5.27 -11.76 22.10
CA ALA A 208 -5.15 -10.61 21.19
C ALA A 208 -6.32 -9.61 21.36
N VAL A 209 -7.56 -10.09 21.53
CA VAL A 209 -8.72 -9.22 21.80
C VAL A 209 -8.55 -8.48 23.11
N LEU A 210 -8.13 -9.16 24.19
CA LEU A 210 -7.89 -8.54 25.49
C LEU A 210 -6.78 -7.48 25.42
N ALA A 211 -5.72 -7.71 24.64
CA ALA A 211 -4.66 -6.72 24.41
C ALA A 211 -5.22 -5.46 23.73
N LEU A 212 -6.02 -5.62 22.67
CA LEU A 212 -6.66 -4.49 21.98
C LEU A 212 -7.61 -3.70 22.89
N GLU A 213 -8.41 -4.39 23.71
CA GLU A 213 -9.32 -3.75 24.67
C GLU A 213 -8.55 -2.96 25.74
N LYS A 214 -7.45 -3.53 26.26
CA LYS A 214 -6.59 -2.86 27.23
C LYS A 214 -6.03 -1.55 26.67
N HIS A 215 -5.58 -1.55 25.41
CA HIS A 215 -5.12 -0.33 24.75
C HIS A 215 -6.25 0.67 24.45
N GLY A 216 -7.44 0.19 24.10
CA GLY A 216 -8.61 1.05 23.84
C GLY A 216 -9.13 1.80 25.07
N ARG A 217 -9.00 1.22 26.27
CA ARG A 217 -9.39 1.86 27.55
C ARG A 217 -8.39 2.90 28.05
N VAL A 218 -7.14 2.84 27.61
CA VAL A 218 -6.10 3.81 28.01
C VAL A 218 -6.15 5.09 27.15
N ALA A 219 -6.75 5.00 25.95
CA ALA A 219 -6.87 6.11 25.01
C ALA A 219 -8.20 6.87 25.10
N SER A 220 -9.16 6.41 25.90
CA SER A 220 -10.47 7.06 26.16
C SER A 220 -10.44 7.83 27.47
#